data_AF-A0A1D2J328-F1
#
_entry.id   AF-A0A1D2J328-F1
#
_cell.length_a   1.000
_cell.length_b   1.000
_cell.length_c   1.000
_cell.angle_alpha   90.00
_cell.angle_beta   90.00
_cell.angle_gamma   90.00
#
_symmetry.space_group_name_H-M   'P 1'
#
loop_
_entity.id
_entity.type
_entity.pdbx_description
1 polymer ?
#
loop_
_entity_poly.entity_id
_entity_poly.type
_entity_poly.pdbx_seq_one_letter_code
_entity_poly.pdbx_strand_id
1 'polypeptide(L)'
;MPVSPPRPITAENVLQAQICEILRPRIRRSLRVGFSFLANNGGMQGRTELCFDVGEAARAIENYKPDTAYFDIHAAPATAPNRAPGDVKPSWKWRTDMGGSQIVSQRNEYHQALSQVNFYMNQHNSRYGFLVTNQELVAIRKLVENGNLELAQPILWTTGGTATQPRLTVMLALWYIGMLASHDQGVNNWRMQMPGPCYKLRSYVV
;
A
#
# COMPACT_ATOMS: atom_id res chain seq x y z
N MET A 1 5.38 -25.86 -0.40
CA MET A 1 5.21 -25.04 0.82
C MET A 1 5.96 -25.73 1.96
N PRO A 2 6.62 -25.02 2.88
CA PRO A 2 7.30 -25.64 4.02
C PRO A 2 6.28 -26.41 4.88
N VAL A 3 6.70 -27.54 5.46
CA VAL A 3 5.87 -28.48 6.26
C VAL A 3 5.88 -28.22 7.77
N SER A 4 6.61 -27.21 8.23
CA SER A 4 6.69 -26.84 9.65
C SER A 4 5.39 -26.18 10.10
N PRO A 5 4.83 -26.50 11.30
CA PRO A 5 3.69 -25.78 11.85
C PRO A 5 3.99 -24.28 11.93
N PRO A 6 3.08 -23.39 11.48
CA PRO A 6 3.27 -21.95 11.62
C PRO A 6 3.49 -21.62 13.11
N ARG A 7 4.55 -20.88 13.42
CA ARG A 7 4.75 -20.41 14.80
C ARG A 7 3.56 -19.52 15.18
N PRO A 8 3.00 -19.65 16.41
CA PRO A 8 1.94 -18.76 16.88
C PRO A 8 2.38 -17.30 16.75
N ILE A 9 1.53 -16.49 16.12
CA ILE A 9 1.79 -15.06 15.93
C ILE A 9 1.25 -14.35 17.16
N THR A 10 2.11 -14.12 18.15
CA THR A 10 1.71 -13.56 19.46
C THR A 10 1.91 -12.05 19.55
N ALA A 11 2.59 -11.44 18.58
CA ALA A 11 2.93 -10.02 18.61
C ALA A 11 2.91 -9.41 17.20
N GLU A 12 2.58 -8.12 17.14
CA GLU A 12 2.47 -7.34 15.91
C GLU A 12 3.81 -7.24 15.17
N ASN A 13 4.91 -7.04 15.89
CA ASN A 13 6.26 -6.98 15.30
C ASN A 13 6.67 -8.29 14.63
N VAL A 14 6.33 -9.44 15.22
CA VAL A 14 6.61 -10.77 14.64
C VAL A 14 5.81 -10.95 13.36
N LEU A 15 4.53 -10.55 13.37
CA LEU A 15 3.71 -10.65 12.17
C LEU A 15 4.25 -9.77 11.05
N GLN A 16 4.55 -8.51 11.38
CA GLN A 16 5.07 -7.55 10.44
C GLN A 16 6.37 -8.06 9.82
N ALA A 17 7.28 -8.60 10.64
CA ALA A 17 8.52 -9.20 10.14
C ALA A 17 8.24 -10.33 9.14
N GLN A 18 7.33 -11.26 9.46
CA GLN A 18 6.99 -12.40 8.60
C GLN A 18 6.36 -11.96 7.27
N ILE A 19 5.36 -11.06 7.31
CA ILE A 19 4.71 -10.52 6.11
C ILE A 19 5.75 -9.81 5.25
N CYS A 20 6.58 -8.96 5.86
CA CYS A 20 7.60 -8.20 5.15
C CYS A 20 8.72 -9.08 4.58
N GLU A 21 9.06 -10.20 5.21
CA GLU A 21 10.02 -11.20 4.70
C GLU A 21 9.45 -11.94 3.46
N ILE A 22 8.15 -12.21 3.46
CA ILE A 22 7.46 -12.83 2.31
C ILE A 22 7.35 -11.84 1.15
N LEU A 23 6.91 -10.61 1.42
CA LEU A 23 6.55 -9.64 0.39
C LEU A 23 7.76 -8.95 -0.23
N ARG A 24 8.61 -8.30 0.58
CA ARG A 24 9.64 -7.37 0.08
C ARG A 24 10.55 -7.94 -1.01
N PRO A 25 11.24 -9.08 -0.82
CA PRO A 25 12.15 -9.59 -1.85
C PRO A 25 11.42 -9.95 -3.15
N ARG A 26 10.18 -10.43 -3.06
CA ARG A 26 9.37 -10.84 -4.22
C ARG A 26 8.86 -9.64 -5.01
N ILE A 27 8.28 -8.65 -4.33
CA ILE A 27 7.79 -7.42 -4.96
C ILE A 27 8.95 -6.61 -5.54
N ARG A 28 10.05 -6.45 -4.81
CA ARG A 28 11.24 -5.75 -5.32
C ARG A 28 11.77 -6.41 -6.60
N ARG A 29 11.86 -7.74 -6.62
CA ARG A 29 12.32 -8.48 -7.80
C ARG A 29 11.33 -8.35 -8.97
N SER A 30 10.02 -8.47 -8.73
CA SER A 30 9.02 -8.39 -9.79
C SER A 30 8.90 -6.98 -10.39
N LEU A 31 9.01 -5.92 -9.57
CA LEU A 31 9.09 -4.55 -10.06
C LEU A 31 10.33 -4.34 -10.93
N ARG A 32 11.52 -4.71 -10.44
CA ARG A 32 12.77 -4.59 -11.20
C ARG A 32 12.68 -5.28 -12.57
N VAL A 33 12.19 -6.52 -12.60
CA VAL A 33 12.01 -7.25 -13.86
C VAL A 33 10.95 -6.58 -14.75
N GLY A 34 9.84 -6.13 -14.18
CA GLY A 34 8.77 -5.44 -14.91
C GLY A 34 9.24 -4.13 -15.56
N PHE A 35 9.96 -3.28 -14.81
CA PHE A 35 10.51 -2.04 -15.34
C PHE A 35 11.62 -2.30 -16.37
N SER A 36 12.48 -3.31 -16.16
CA SER A 36 13.47 -3.72 -17.17
C SER A 36 12.80 -4.14 -18.48
N PHE A 37 11.70 -4.90 -18.40
CA PHE A 37 10.93 -5.27 -19.58
C PHE A 37 10.32 -4.04 -20.26
N LEU A 38 9.70 -3.12 -19.52
CA LEU A 38 9.13 -1.89 -20.08
C LEU A 38 10.20 -1.02 -20.75
N ALA A 39 11.38 -0.87 -20.13
CA ALA A 39 12.49 -0.09 -20.69
C ALA A 39 12.93 -0.64 -22.05
N ASN A 40 13.04 -1.96 -22.18
CA ASN A 40 13.42 -2.63 -23.43
C ASN A 40 12.33 -2.62 -24.51
N ASN A 41 11.08 -2.30 -24.15
CA ASN A 41 9.93 -2.33 -25.06
C ASN A 41 9.26 -0.95 -25.24
N GLY A 42 9.95 0.14 -24.89
CA GLY A 42 9.43 1.51 -25.04
C GLY A 42 8.27 1.88 -24.10
N GLY A 43 8.00 1.08 -23.08
CA GLY A 43 6.87 1.23 -22.15
C GLY A 43 7.12 2.16 -20.95
N MET A 44 8.28 2.83 -20.90
CA MET A 44 8.66 3.72 -19.79
C MET A 44 8.15 5.16 -19.94
N GLN A 45 7.58 5.54 -21.08
CA GLN A 45 7.09 6.89 -21.28
C GLN A 45 6.03 7.25 -20.22
N GLY A 46 6.27 8.35 -19.48
CA GLY A 46 5.38 8.81 -18.40
C GLY A 46 5.41 7.95 -17.14
N ARG A 47 6.48 7.16 -16.93
CA ARG A 47 6.67 6.33 -15.74
C ARG A 47 8.01 6.57 -15.05
N THR A 48 8.00 6.42 -13.73
CA THR A 48 9.22 6.31 -12.93
C THR A 48 9.46 4.86 -12.50
N GLU A 49 10.69 4.38 -12.60
CA GLU A 49 11.08 3.08 -12.06
C GLU A 49 11.05 3.09 -10.52
N LEU A 50 10.26 2.18 -9.93
CA LEU A 50 10.06 2.14 -8.49
C LEU A 50 10.69 0.90 -7.84
N CYS A 51 11.15 1.07 -6.61
CA CYS A 51 11.49 0.01 -5.68
C CYS A 51 10.37 -0.15 -4.62
N PHE A 52 10.36 -1.30 -3.94
CA PHE A 52 9.49 -1.57 -2.79
C PHE A 52 10.33 -1.97 -1.57
N ASP A 53 10.13 -1.29 -0.44
CA ASP A 53 10.83 -1.57 0.83
C ASP A 53 10.05 -1.05 2.05
N VAL A 54 10.72 -1.02 3.21
CA VAL A 54 10.26 -0.33 4.43
C VAL A 54 10.02 1.16 4.18
N GLY A 55 9.12 1.76 4.98
CA GLY A 55 8.77 3.18 4.83
C GLY A 55 9.95 4.13 4.90
N GLU A 56 10.96 3.83 5.72
CA GLU A 56 12.19 4.61 5.87
C GLU A 56 13.02 4.74 4.59
N ALA A 57 12.80 3.89 3.60
CA ALA A 57 13.47 4.02 2.31
C ALA A 57 12.97 5.26 1.54
N ALA A 58 11.77 5.75 1.86
CA ALA A 58 11.21 7.00 1.36
C ALA A 58 11.43 8.17 2.35
N ARG A 59 11.12 9.38 1.90
CA ARG A 59 11.21 10.61 2.69
C ARG A 59 10.31 10.57 3.92
N ALA A 60 10.89 10.73 5.11
CA ALA A 60 10.10 10.94 6.32
C ALA A 60 9.47 12.35 6.33
N ILE A 61 8.19 12.45 6.71
CA ILE A 61 7.48 13.73 6.87
C ILE A 61 6.92 13.76 8.29
N GLU A 62 7.32 14.76 9.08
CA GLU A 62 6.88 14.92 10.48
C GLU A 62 7.14 13.68 11.36
N ASN A 63 8.19 12.91 11.05
CA ASN A 63 8.58 11.66 11.72
C ASN A 63 7.57 10.49 11.63
N TYR A 64 6.49 10.65 10.86
CA TYR A 64 5.56 9.56 10.58
C TYR A 64 6.08 8.70 9.43
N LYS A 65 6.03 7.38 9.63
CA LYS A 65 6.64 6.40 8.73
C LYS A 65 5.66 5.26 8.48
N PRO A 66 5.20 5.07 7.24
CA PRO A 66 4.45 3.87 6.87
C PRO A 66 5.30 2.62 7.06
N ASP A 67 4.68 1.45 7.18
CA ASP A 67 5.43 0.20 7.24
C ASP A 67 6.13 -0.14 5.92
N THR A 68 5.59 0.38 4.81
CA THR A 68 6.07 0.07 3.46
C THR A 68 6.10 1.30 2.55
N ALA A 69 7.00 1.30 1.57
CA ALA A 69 7.12 2.35 0.58
C ALA A 69 7.33 1.82 -0.84
N TYR A 70 6.68 2.52 -1.78
CA TYR A 70 7.07 2.54 -3.19
C TYR A 70 7.76 3.87 -3.48
N PHE A 71 9.01 3.84 -3.93
CA PHE A 71 9.81 5.05 -4.12
C PHE A 71 10.67 4.94 -5.37
N ASP A 72 11.05 6.09 -5.92
CA ASP A 72 11.98 6.19 -7.05
C ASP A 72 13.33 5.60 -6.65
N ILE A 73 13.75 4.53 -7.33
CA ILE A 73 15.00 3.83 -7.00
C ILE A 73 16.25 4.65 -7.34
N HIS A 74 16.12 5.65 -8.21
CA HIS A 74 17.23 6.50 -8.67
C HIS A 74 17.35 7.79 -7.85
N ALA A 75 16.40 8.06 -6.97
CA ALA A 75 16.48 9.19 -6.04
C ALA A 75 17.51 8.93 -4.94
N ALA A 76 18.02 10.03 -4.36
CA ALA A 76 18.89 9.92 -3.19
C ALA A 76 18.16 9.20 -2.03
N PRO A 77 18.86 8.38 -1.23
CA PRO A 77 18.24 7.63 -0.14
C PRO A 77 17.39 8.51 0.79
N ALA A 78 16.18 8.05 1.13
CA ALA A 78 15.24 8.75 2.01
C ALA A 78 14.84 10.17 1.54
N THR A 79 14.93 10.47 0.24
CA THR A 79 14.49 11.77 -0.32
C THR A 79 13.24 11.67 -1.19
N ALA A 80 13.01 10.52 -1.83
CA ALA A 80 11.85 10.30 -2.69
C ALA A 80 10.53 10.27 -1.90
N PRO A 81 9.42 10.81 -2.44
CA PRO A 81 8.12 10.60 -1.85
C PRO A 81 7.72 9.11 -1.91
N ASN A 82 6.96 8.65 -0.93
CA ASN A 82 6.30 7.36 -0.98
C ASN A 82 5.08 7.46 -1.90
N ARG A 83 5.15 6.82 -3.07
CA ARG A 83 4.11 6.91 -4.12
C ARG A 83 2.90 6.03 -3.85
N ALA A 84 3.00 5.07 -2.93
CA ALA A 84 1.90 4.24 -2.49
C ALA A 84 2.17 3.68 -1.07
N PRO A 85 2.01 4.51 -0.01
CA PRO A 85 2.23 4.06 1.36
C PRO A 85 1.28 2.92 1.73
N GLY A 86 1.81 1.94 2.44
CA GLY A 86 1.00 0.86 3.00
C GLY A 86 1.37 0.54 4.43
N ASP A 87 0.41 -0.05 5.13
CA ASP A 87 0.50 -0.37 6.55
C ASP A 87 0.18 -1.85 6.78
N VAL A 88 0.92 -2.49 7.68
CA VAL A 88 0.82 -3.91 8.01
C VAL A 88 0.14 -4.03 9.35
N LYS A 89 -1.03 -4.67 9.40
CA LYS A 89 -1.77 -4.88 10.64
C LYS A 89 -2.03 -6.36 10.90
N PRO A 90 -2.04 -6.79 12.16
CA PRO A 90 -2.63 -8.07 12.51
C PRO A 90 -4.12 -8.12 12.20
N SER A 91 -4.61 -9.27 11.73
CA SER A 91 -6.04 -9.48 11.43
C SER A 91 -6.96 -9.31 12.65
N TRP A 92 -6.42 -9.44 13.87
CA TRP A 92 -7.15 -9.15 15.10
C TRP A 92 -7.21 -7.67 15.46
N LYS A 93 -6.43 -6.81 14.79
CA LYS A 93 -6.52 -5.34 14.88
C LYS A 93 -7.21 -4.73 13.67
N TRP A 94 -7.24 -5.43 12.54
CA TRP A 94 -7.89 -4.93 11.34
C TRP A 94 -8.29 -6.06 10.40
N ARG A 95 -9.55 -6.06 9.98
CA ARG A 95 -10.08 -6.88 8.89
C ARG A 95 -11.31 -6.20 8.31
N THR A 96 -11.63 -6.49 7.06
CA THR A 96 -12.67 -5.79 6.30
C THR A 96 -14.04 -5.90 6.96
N ASP A 97 -14.35 -7.05 7.54
CA ASP A 97 -15.64 -7.28 8.23
C ASP A 97 -15.83 -6.40 9.49
N MET A 98 -14.75 -5.88 10.09
CA MET A 98 -14.83 -5.05 11.29
C MET A 98 -15.54 -3.72 11.01
N GLY A 99 -15.48 -3.22 9.78
CA GLY A 99 -16.19 -2.00 9.38
C GLY A 99 -17.71 -2.11 9.50
N GLY A 100 -18.26 -3.33 9.33
CA GLY A 100 -19.68 -3.62 9.51
C GLY A 100 -20.05 -4.19 10.89
N SER A 101 -19.08 -4.29 11.81
CA SER A 101 -19.29 -4.96 13.10
C SER A 101 -20.25 -4.17 14.00
N GLN A 102 -21.09 -4.89 14.75
CA GLN A 102 -21.91 -4.29 15.80
C GLN A 102 -21.06 -3.85 17.00
N ILE A 103 -19.83 -4.37 17.14
CA ILE A 103 -18.91 -4.00 18.20
C ILE A 103 -18.22 -2.67 17.84
N VAL A 104 -18.48 -1.64 18.64
CA VAL A 104 -17.96 -0.27 18.41
C VAL A 104 -16.42 -0.25 18.35
N SER A 105 -15.73 -0.97 19.24
CA SER A 105 -14.27 -0.99 19.25
C SER A 105 -13.68 -1.54 17.95
N GLN A 106 -14.29 -2.57 17.35
CA GLN A 106 -13.86 -3.12 16.07
C GLN A 106 -14.04 -2.12 14.92
N ARG A 107 -15.17 -1.39 14.90
CA ARG A 107 -15.37 -0.31 13.92
C ARG A 107 -14.36 0.82 14.09
N ASN A 108 -14.04 1.18 15.32
CA ASN A 108 -13.04 2.21 15.60
C ASN A 108 -11.65 1.78 15.13
N GLU A 109 -11.23 0.54 15.42
CA GLU A 109 -9.96 -0.01 14.93
C GLU A 109 -9.92 -0.05 13.39
N TYR A 110 -11.03 -0.44 12.76
CA TYR A 110 -11.18 -0.44 11.30
C TYR A 110 -10.93 0.96 10.70
N HIS A 111 -11.60 1.99 11.23
CA HIS A 111 -11.45 3.36 10.76
C HIS A 111 -10.09 3.98 11.13
N GLN A 112 -9.50 3.58 12.25
CA GLN A 112 -8.20 4.09 12.69
C GLN A 112 -7.08 3.68 11.72
N ALA A 113 -7.04 2.42 11.30
CA ALA A 113 -6.02 1.98 10.34
C ALA A 113 -6.18 2.66 8.97
N LEU A 114 -7.43 2.83 8.49
CA LEU A 114 -7.71 3.57 7.26
C LEU A 114 -7.30 5.04 7.37
N SER A 115 -7.58 5.68 8.51
CA SER A 115 -7.16 7.07 8.76
C SER A 115 -5.65 7.21 8.79
N GLN A 116 -4.93 6.22 9.34
CA GLN A 116 -3.48 6.19 9.35
C GLN A 116 -2.90 6.13 7.93
N VAL A 117 -3.40 5.22 7.07
CA VAL A 117 -2.95 5.17 5.67
C VAL A 117 -3.34 6.45 4.92
N ASN A 118 -4.54 6.97 5.12
CA ASN A 118 -4.98 8.23 4.51
C ASN A 118 -4.07 9.41 4.88
N PHE A 119 -3.63 9.46 6.14
CA PHE A 119 -2.69 10.46 6.62
C PHE A 119 -1.35 10.37 5.87
N TYR A 120 -0.77 9.18 5.74
CA TYR A 120 0.45 8.98 4.95
C TYR A 120 0.26 9.38 3.48
N MET A 121 -0.88 9.01 2.90
CA MET A 121 -1.21 9.37 1.52
C MET A 121 -1.29 10.88 1.34
N ASN A 122 -1.87 11.62 2.30
CA ASN A 122 -1.89 13.07 2.30
C ASN A 122 -0.49 13.68 2.37
N GLN A 123 0.37 13.16 3.26
CA GLN A 123 1.75 13.67 3.42
C GLN A 123 2.55 13.56 2.11
N HIS A 124 2.35 12.47 1.37
CA HIS A 124 3.05 12.23 0.10
C HIS A 124 2.30 12.70 -1.14
N ASN A 125 1.09 13.22 -1.00
CA ASN A 125 0.15 13.46 -2.09
C ASN A 125 -0.04 12.21 -2.97
N SER A 126 -0.02 11.01 -2.38
CA SER A 126 -0.22 9.78 -3.15
C SER A 126 -1.70 9.49 -3.35
N ARG A 127 -2.02 8.97 -4.53
CA ARG A 127 -3.36 8.52 -4.91
C ARG A 127 -3.64 7.11 -4.43
N TYR A 128 -2.62 6.28 -4.35
CA TYR A 128 -2.75 4.88 -3.99
C TYR A 128 -2.15 4.62 -2.61
N GLY A 129 -2.68 3.61 -1.94
CA GLY A 129 -2.18 3.06 -0.69
C GLY A 129 -2.77 1.67 -0.49
N PHE A 130 -2.45 1.01 0.62
CA PHE A 130 -3.02 -0.30 0.92
C PHE A 130 -2.90 -0.65 2.40
N LEU A 131 -3.74 -1.58 2.83
CA LEU A 131 -3.60 -2.32 4.08
C LEU A 131 -3.32 -3.78 3.77
N VAL A 132 -2.41 -4.39 4.52
CA VAL A 132 -2.15 -5.82 4.44
C VAL A 132 -2.13 -6.44 5.84
N THR A 133 -2.75 -7.60 5.97
CA THR A 133 -2.79 -8.38 7.20
C THR A 133 -2.34 -9.80 6.94
N ASN A 134 -2.37 -10.66 7.96
CA ASN A 134 -2.14 -12.09 7.78
C ASN A 134 -3.30 -12.84 7.11
N GLN A 135 -4.42 -12.16 6.81
CA GLN A 135 -5.58 -12.77 6.17
C GLN A 135 -5.89 -12.16 4.80
N GLU A 136 -5.68 -10.87 4.62
CA GLU A 136 -6.11 -10.16 3.41
C GLU A 136 -5.21 -8.96 3.06
N LEU A 137 -5.37 -8.50 1.82
CA LEU A 137 -4.89 -7.22 1.34
C LEU A 137 -6.05 -6.41 0.78
N VAL A 138 -6.11 -5.13 1.14
CA VAL A 138 -7.08 -4.16 0.61
C VAL A 138 -6.32 -3.00 -0.02
N ALA A 139 -6.50 -2.84 -1.33
CA ALA A 139 -5.99 -1.68 -2.07
C ALA A 139 -6.88 -0.47 -1.82
N ILE A 140 -6.27 0.70 -1.71
CA ILE A 140 -6.94 1.96 -1.38
C ILE A 140 -6.63 2.96 -2.48
N ARG A 141 -7.67 3.61 -3.01
CA ARG A 141 -7.56 4.73 -3.94
C ARG A 141 -8.18 5.98 -3.31
N LYS A 142 -7.43 7.07 -3.31
CA LYS A 142 -7.91 8.38 -2.88
C LYS A 142 -8.75 9.01 -3.99
N LEU A 143 -9.91 9.50 -3.61
CA LEU A 143 -10.77 10.29 -4.48
C LEU A 143 -10.41 11.77 -4.34
N VAL A 144 -10.64 12.55 -5.39
CA VAL A 144 -10.28 13.97 -5.44
C VAL A 144 -11.11 14.81 -4.46
N GLU A 145 -12.32 14.34 -4.13
CA GLU A 145 -13.26 15.04 -3.25
C GLU A 145 -13.05 14.64 -1.78
N ASN A 146 -12.82 15.64 -0.92
CA ASN A 146 -12.94 15.62 0.54
C ASN A 146 -12.12 14.54 1.30
N GLY A 147 -11.07 14.00 0.68
CA GLY A 147 -10.22 12.99 1.33
C GLY A 147 -10.87 11.61 1.46
N ASN A 148 -11.96 11.36 0.71
CA ASN A 148 -12.64 10.08 0.64
C ASN A 148 -11.73 8.99 0.07
N LEU A 149 -11.90 7.78 0.60
CA LEU A 149 -11.18 6.58 0.15
C LEU A 149 -12.15 5.63 -0.53
N GLU A 150 -11.74 5.13 -1.69
CA GLU A 150 -12.33 3.95 -2.31
C GLU A 150 -11.49 2.73 -1.95
N LEU A 151 -12.14 1.69 -1.46
CA LEU A 151 -11.51 0.44 -1.04
C LEU A 151 -11.84 -0.67 -2.06
N ALA A 152 -10.83 -1.40 -2.49
CA ALA A 152 -11.03 -2.60 -3.27
C ALA A 152 -11.62 -3.73 -2.41
N GLN A 153 -12.24 -4.72 -3.06
CA GLN A 153 -12.62 -5.96 -2.38
C GLN A 153 -11.38 -6.65 -1.78
N PRO A 154 -11.49 -7.27 -0.58
CA PRO A 154 -10.35 -7.89 0.07
C PRO A 154 -9.81 -9.08 -0.72
N ILE A 155 -8.49 -9.10 -0.88
CA ILE A 155 -7.76 -10.17 -1.56
C ILE A 155 -7.16 -11.07 -0.49
N LEU A 156 -7.74 -12.27 -0.34
CA LEU A 156 -7.28 -13.24 0.66
C LEU A 156 -5.94 -13.85 0.27
N TRP A 157 -5.07 -14.15 1.26
CA TRP A 157 -3.80 -14.86 1.02
C TRP A 157 -3.97 -16.25 0.42
N THR A 158 -5.12 -16.88 0.65
CA THR A 158 -5.49 -18.18 0.07
C THR A 158 -5.93 -18.09 -1.38
N THR A 159 -6.09 -16.88 -1.93
CA THR A 159 -6.44 -16.68 -3.34
C THR A 159 -5.29 -17.13 -4.24
N GLY A 160 -5.52 -18.18 -5.00
CA GLY A 160 -4.67 -18.63 -6.10
C GLY A 160 -5.43 -18.63 -7.42
N GLY A 161 -4.72 -18.44 -8.53
CA GLY A 161 -5.26 -18.53 -9.89
C GLY A 161 -4.41 -19.47 -10.75
N THR A 162 -4.98 -19.95 -11.84
CA THR A 162 -4.27 -20.70 -12.88
C THR A 162 -4.13 -19.82 -14.12
N ALA A 163 -3.36 -20.28 -15.12
CA ALA A 163 -3.29 -19.59 -16.41
C ALA A 163 -4.66 -19.51 -17.12
N THR A 164 -5.50 -20.53 -16.94
CA THR A 164 -6.85 -20.60 -17.54
C THR A 164 -7.92 -19.88 -16.72
N GLN A 165 -7.71 -19.76 -15.40
CA GLN A 165 -8.59 -19.03 -14.50
C GLN A 165 -7.76 -18.09 -13.63
N PRO A 166 -7.28 -16.98 -14.20
CA PRO A 166 -6.44 -16.04 -13.47
C PRO A 166 -7.24 -15.40 -12.34
N ARG A 167 -6.61 -15.28 -11.17
CA ARG A 167 -7.15 -14.57 -10.01
C ARG A 167 -6.11 -13.61 -9.48
N LEU A 168 -6.58 -12.45 -9.03
CA LEU A 168 -5.71 -11.46 -8.41
C LEU A 168 -5.25 -11.97 -7.04
N THR A 169 -3.94 -12.21 -6.91
CA THR A 169 -3.31 -12.65 -5.66
C THR A 169 -2.69 -11.46 -4.92
N VAL A 170 -2.40 -11.61 -3.62
CA VAL A 170 -1.77 -10.54 -2.81
C VAL A 170 -0.48 -10.02 -3.47
N MET A 171 0.39 -10.92 -3.96
CA MET A 171 1.64 -10.52 -4.59
C MET A 171 1.43 -9.81 -5.93
N LEU A 172 0.47 -10.28 -6.74
CA LEU A 172 0.15 -9.65 -8.02
C LEU A 172 -0.48 -8.27 -7.80
N ALA A 173 -1.34 -8.12 -6.80
CA ALA A 173 -1.95 -6.85 -6.43
C ALA A 173 -0.91 -5.82 -5.97
N LEU A 174 0.04 -6.21 -5.12
CA LEU A 174 1.13 -5.31 -4.69
C LEU A 174 2.01 -4.87 -5.86
N TRP A 175 2.41 -5.81 -6.72
CA TRP A 175 3.13 -5.46 -7.94
C TRP A 175 2.32 -4.48 -8.81
N TYR A 176 1.01 -4.73 -8.97
CA TYR A 176 0.14 -3.87 -9.76
C TYR A 176 -0.05 -2.48 -9.14
N ILE A 177 -0.14 -2.37 -7.81
CA ILE A 177 -0.14 -1.08 -7.10
C ILE A 177 1.17 -0.31 -7.39
N GLY A 178 2.33 -0.98 -7.37
CA GLY A 178 3.60 -0.37 -7.75
C GLY A 178 3.60 0.12 -9.20
N MET A 179 3.03 -0.66 -10.12
CA MET A 179 2.87 -0.26 -11.52
C MET A 179 1.92 0.93 -11.68
N LEU A 180 0.82 0.99 -10.93
CA LEU A 180 -0.06 2.16 -10.89
C LEU A 180 0.68 3.38 -10.35
N ALA A 181 1.40 3.24 -9.24
CA ALA A 181 2.18 4.29 -8.58
C ALA A 181 3.36 4.81 -9.42
N SER A 182 3.77 4.09 -10.47
CA SER A 182 4.81 4.54 -11.40
C SER A 182 4.34 5.62 -12.37
N HIS A 183 3.03 5.72 -12.66
CA HIS A 183 2.53 6.64 -13.70
C HIS A 183 2.59 8.09 -13.23
N ASP A 184 3.35 8.92 -13.92
CA ASP A 184 3.52 10.34 -13.60
C ASP A 184 2.49 11.25 -14.32
N GLN A 185 1.71 10.69 -15.24
CA GLN A 185 0.82 11.44 -16.12
C GLN A 185 -0.56 10.80 -16.25
N GLY A 186 -1.52 11.59 -16.77
CA GLY A 186 -2.89 11.17 -17.03
C GLY A 186 -3.79 11.17 -15.80
N VAL A 187 -5.05 10.78 -16.00
CA VAL A 187 -6.09 10.74 -14.95
C VAL A 187 -5.74 9.79 -13.80
N ASN A 188 -4.88 8.80 -14.06
CA ASN A 188 -4.44 7.79 -13.11
C ASN A 188 -3.05 8.10 -12.50
N ASN A 189 -2.52 9.32 -12.68
CA ASN A 189 -1.27 9.76 -12.07
C ASN A 189 -1.22 9.40 -10.58
N TRP A 190 -0.10 8.85 -10.13
CA TRP A 190 0.14 8.50 -8.74
C TRP A 190 0.00 9.70 -7.81
N ARG A 191 0.33 10.91 -8.28
CA ARG A 191 0.28 12.12 -7.48
C ARG A 191 -1.09 12.76 -7.57
N MET A 192 -1.68 13.05 -6.42
CA MET A 192 -2.86 13.89 -6.31
C MET A 192 -2.46 15.33 -6.61
N GLN A 193 -3.08 15.92 -7.63
CA GLN A 193 -3.06 17.36 -7.80
C GLN A 193 -3.96 17.93 -6.71
N MET A 194 -3.35 18.53 -5.68
CA MET A 194 -4.11 19.30 -4.70
C MET A 194 -4.80 20.42 -5.48
N PRO A 195 -6.11 20.66 -5.31
CA PRO A 195 -6.66 21.97 -5.64
C PRO A 195 -5.82 23.01 -4.88
N GLY A 196 -5.62 24.19 -5.48
CA GLY A 196 -4.81 25.27 -4.89
C GLY A 196 -5.13 25.53 -3.41
N PRO A 197 -4.22 26.21 -2.68
CA PRO A 197 -4.10 26.12 -1.22
C PRO A 197 -5.46 26.18 -0.51
N CYS A 198 -5.98 25.02 -0.13
CA CYS A 198 -7.04 24.93 0.83
C CYS A 198 -6.37 25.12 2.19
N TYR A 199 -6.54 26.32 2.75
CA TYR A 199 -6.11 26.65 4.09
C TYR A 199 -6.51 25.53 5.04
N LYS A 200 -5.55 25.09 5.87
CA LYS A 200 -5.76 24.15 6.98
C LYS A 200 -7.03 24.52 7.74
N LEU A 201 -8.15 23.87 7.46
CA LEU A 201 -9.24 23.79 8.41
C LEU A 201 -9.00 22.53 9.23
N ARG A 202 -8.39 22.76 10.40
CA ARG A 202 -8.59 21.89 11.55
C ARG A 202 -10.11 21.80 11.78
N SER A 203 -10.70 20.68 11.44
CA SER A 203 -12.00 20.27 11.97
C SER A 203 -11.82 18.89 12.56
N TYR A 204 -11.51 18.87 13.86
CA TYR A 204 -11.92 17.77 14.70
C TYR A 204 -13.45 17.85 14.77
N VAL A 205 -14.14 16.80 14.36
CA VAL A 205 -15.47 16.49 14.87
C VAL A 205 -15.40 15.04 15.30
N VAL A 206 -15.33 14.85 16.62
CA VAL A 206 -15.85 13.66 17.31
C VAL A 206 -17.29 13.99 17.65
#